data_AF-A0A7Y5WYR6-F1
#
_entry.id   AF-A0A7Y5WYR6-F1
#
_cell.length_a   1.000
_cell.length_b   1.000
_cell.length_c   1.000
_cell.angle_alpha   90.00
_cell.angle_beta   90.00
_cell.angle_gamma   90.00
#
_symmetry.space_group_name_H-M   'P 1'
#
loop_
_entity.id
_entity.type
_entity.pdbx_description
1 polymer ?
#
loop_
_entity_poly.entity_id
_entity_poly.type
_entity_poly.pdbx_seq_one_letter_code
_entity_poly.pdbx_strand_id
1 'polypeptide(L)' 'MNVAHPFGRAIEAGDEDAALATLADDVEFFSPAVYKPYHGREQVEEILRLVATV' A
#
# COMPACT_ATOMS: atom_id res chain seq x y z
N MET A 1 20.94 -10.92 0.08
CA MET A 1 20.20 -10.11 -0.90
C MET A 1 18.80 -9.97 -0.34
N ASN A 2 18.42 -8.78 0.12
CA ASN A 2 17.07 -8.58 0.67
C ASN A 2 16.09 -8.93 -0.44
N VAL A 3 15.31 -10.01 -0.29
CA VAL A 3 14.34 -10.40 -1.32
C VAL A 3 13.29 -9.30 -1.29
N ALA A 4 13.31 -8.42 -2.29
CA ALA A 4 12.36 -7.32 -2.37
C ALA A 4 10.94 -7.88 -2.26
N HIS A 5 10.18 -7.38 -1.28
CA HIS A 5 8.82 -7.80 -1.03
C HIS A 5 7.99 -7.64 -2.30
N PRO A 6 7.04 -8.56 -2.61
CA PRO A 6 6.20 -8.46 -3.81
C PRO A 6 5.56 -7.08 -4.00
N PHE A 7 5.10 -6.46 -2.91
CA PHE A 7 4.61 -5.08 -2.89
C PHE A 7 5.61 -4.09 -3.53
N GLY A 8 6.86 -4.07 -3.07
CA GLY A 8 7.87 -3.13 -3.57
C GLY A 8 8.17 -3.33 -5.05
N ARG A 9 8.22 -4.59 -5.50
CA ARG A 9 8.42 -4.89 -6.92
C ARG A 9 7.24 -4.44 -7.80
N ALA A 10 6.02 -4.60 -7.32
CA ALA A 10 4.83 -4.20 -8.05
C ALA A 10 4.77 -2.66 -8.19
N ILE A 11 5.10 -1.92 -7.12
CA ILE A 11 5.22 -0.46 -7.16
C ILE A 11 6.30 -0.01 -8.15
N GLU A 12 7.49 -0.62 -8.13
CA GLU A 12 8.58 -0.30 -9.07
C GLU A 12 8.21 -0.58 -10.54
N ALA A 13 7.34 -1.56 -10.78
CA ALA A 13 6.82 -1.89 -12.11
C ALA A 13 5.66 -1.00 -12.56
N GLY A 14 5.13 -0.13 -11.69
CA GLY A 14 3.92 0.66 -11.94
C GLY A 14 2.63 -0.15 -11.94
N ASP A 15 2.65 -1.35 -11.34
CA ASP A 15 1.50 -2.24 -11.22
C ASP A 15 0.86 -2.07 -9.84
N GLU A 16 0.03 -1.02 -9.70
CA GLU A 16 -0.68 -0.73 -8.46
C GLU A 16 -1.61 -1.86 -8.04
N ASP A 17 -2.34 -2.46 -8.98
CA ASP A 17 -3.30 -3.52 -8.65
C ASP A 17 -2.58 -4.75 -8.08
N ALA A 18 -1.42 -5.12 -8.64
CA ALA A 18 -0.58 -6.16 -8.07
C ALA A 18 0.00 -5.78 -6.70
N ALA A 19 0.33 -4.52 -6.46
CA ALA A 19 0.80 -4.06 -5.16
C ALA A 19 -0.31 -4.18 -4.10
N LEU A 20 -1.51 -3.69 -4.42
CA LEU A 20 -2.67 -3.72 -3.52
C LEU A 20 -3.15 -5.14 -3.20
N ALA A 21 -3.05 -6.06 -4.17
CA ALA A 21 -3.35 -7.48 -3.95
C ALA A 21 -2.43 -8.16 -2.91
N THR A 22 -1.32 -7.54 -2.52
CA THR A 22 -0.41 -8.06 -1.48
C THR A 22 -0.76 -7.59 -0.07
N LEU A 23 -1.75 -6.70 0.09
CA LEU A 23 -2.18 -6.20 1.39
C LEU A 23 -2.90 -7.30 2.17
N ALA A 24 -2.59 -7.41 3.46
CA ALA A 24 -3.37 -8.22 4.39
C ALA A 24 -4.75 -7.58 4.62
N ASP A 25 -5.77 -8.41 4.91
CA ASP A 25 -7.12 -7.91 5.19
C ASP A 25 -7.16 -6.99 6.42
N ASP A 26 -6.29 -7.22 7.40
CA ASP A 26 -6.14 -6.46 8.65
C ASP A 26 -4.97 -5.45 8.64
N VAL A 27 -4.50 -5.06 7.45
CA VAL A 27 -3.37 -4.13 7.31
C VAL A 27 -3.57 -2.83 8.10
N GLU A 28 -2.52 -2.39 8.78
CA GLU A 28 -2.46 -1.09 9.44
C GLU A 28 -1.43 -0.20 8.71
N PHE A 29 -1.87 0.95 8.23
CA PHE A 29 -1.02 1.90 7.52
C PHE A 29 -0.86 3.20 8.32
N PHE A 30 0.41 3.54 8.63
CA PHE A 30 0.77 4.73 9.39
C PHE A 30 1.26 5.83 8.47
N SER A 31 0.41 6.83 8.22
CA SER A 31 0.79 8.00 7.43
C SER A 31 1.38 9.10 8.31
N PRO A 32 2.55 9.68 7.95
CA PRO A 32 3.10 10.86 8.63
C PRO A 32 2.27 12.13 8.39
N ALA A 33 1.32 12.12 7.45
CA ALA A 33 0.50 13.29 7.14
C ALA A 33 -0.64 13.51 8.15
N VAL A 34 -1.23 12.44 8.67
CA VAL A 34 -2.44 12.50 9.52
C VAL A 34 -2.22 11.94 10.93
N TYR A 35 -1.05 11.38 11.24
CA TYR A 35 -0.68 10.88 12.58
C TYR A 35 -1.71 9.93 13.21
N LYS A 36 -2.51 9.25 12.38
CA LYS A 36 -3.52 8.27 12.77
C LYS A 36 -3.43 7.07 11.81
N PRO A 37 -3.50 5.83 12.31
CA PRO A 37 -3.51 4.65 11.44
C PRO A 37 -4.79 4.56 10.61
N TYR A 38 -4.61 4.11 9.37
CA TYR A 38 -5.68 3.55 8.54
C TYR A 38 -5.71 2.04 8.75
N HIS A 39 -6.89 1.45 8.88
CA HIS A 39 -7.06 0.05 9.21
C HIS A 39 -7.87 -0.67 8.15
N GLY A 40 -7.43 -1.88 7.84
CA GLY A 40 -8.11 -2.77 6.92
C GLY A 40 -7.80 -2.45 5.47
N ARG A 41 -7.89 -3.51 4.66
CA ARG A 41 -7.47 -3.46 3.25
C ARG A 41 -8.22 -2.41 2.43
N GLU A 42 -9.54 -2.34 2.56
CA GLU A 42 -10.36 -1.39 1.79
C GLU A 42 -9.93 0.07 2.01
N GLN A 43 -9.76 0.49 3.27
CA GLN A 43 -9.35 1.85 3.61
C GLN A 43 -7.92 2.15 3.12
N VAL A 44 -7.02 1.16 3.24
CA VAL A 44 -5.62 1.31 2.82
C VAL A 44 -5.50 1.32 1.28
N GLU A 45 -6.32 0.54 0.56
CA GLU A 45 -6.37 0.56 -0.89
C GLU A 45 -6.81 1.93 -1.42
N GLU A 46 -7.86 2.53 -0.85
CA GLU A 46 -8.35 3.85 -1.26
C GLU A 46 -7.28 4.94 -1.09
N ILE A 47 -6.60 4.98 0.06
CA ILE A 47 -5.60 6.03 0.33
C ILE A 47 -4.35 5.84 -0.54
N LEU A 48 -3.92 4.61 -0.81
CA LEU A 48 -2.78 4.34 -1.69
C LEU A 48 -3.06 4.75 -3.13
N ARG A 49 -4.25 4.43 -3.66
CA ARG A 49 -4.67 4.89 -5.00
C ARG A 49 -4.74 6.40 -5.10
N LEU A 50 -5.19 7.08 -4.03
CA LEU A 50 -5.23 8.53 -4.00
C LEU A 50 -3.82 9.14 -4.12
N VAL A 51 -2.85 8.64 -3.36
CA VAL A 51 -1.50 9.23 -3.32
C VAL A 51 -0.62 8.85 -4.50
N ALA A 52 -0.89 7.74 -5.19
CA ALA A 52 -0.13 7.35 -6.37
C ALA A 52 -0.37 8.24 -7.60
N THR A 53 -1.43 9.06 -7.58
CA THR A 53 -1.76 9.99 -8.68
C THR A 53 -1.11 11.36 -8.55
N VAL A 54 -0.41 11.64 -7.45
CA VAL A 54 0.12 12.97 -7.08
C VAL A 54 1.55 13.17 -7.56
#